data_AF-A0A9W8WG42-F1
#
_entry.id   AF-A0A9W8WG42-F1
#
_cell.length_a   1.000
_cell.length_b   1.000
_cell.length_c   1.000
_cell.angle_alpha   90.00
_cell.angle_beta   90.00
_cell.angle_gamma   90.00
#
_symmetry.space_group_name_H-M   'P 1'
#
loop_
_entity.id
_entity.type
_entity.pdbx_description
1 polymer ?
#
loop_
_entity_poly.entity_id
_entity_poly.type
_entity_poly.pdbx_seq_one_letter_code
_entity_poly.pdbx_strand_id
1 'polypeptide(L)'
;MSTQVILHCVRHGQGYHNLGAEFFNLRDPALTALGEEQCAKLRQDQFQDQSKIRFVASSPLIRAIHTACLVFQPTLETQTLLAIPEAQEIYDYGSDTGKDPEFLKETADKHGWPVDLSLVGPGWNNKDLDGPNSPVSPACAARARIVRRMLREKAKELSKDTNEEIHIVLVAHGTFMHYLTNEWENSTRGCGTAWRNCEARAYHFKDYEDDGAWVVETAESRKRRGIEGPPASLERQKELYDEAMDGWVEQGLPDLRSVATASAKEPRSKM
;
A
#
# COMPACT_ATOMS: atom_id res chain seq x y z
N MET A 1 26.47 -8.56 15.10
CA MET A 1 25.33 -7.61 15.15
C MET A 1 24.32 -8.14 14.15
N SER A 2 23.06 -8.36 14.55
CA SER A 2 22.03 -8.83 13.62
C SER A 2 21.78 -7.79 12.53
N THR A 3 21.68 -8.23 11.29
CA THR A 3 21.32 -7.42 10.13
C THR A 3 20.08 -6.58 10.40
N GLN A 4 20.13 -5.27 10.16
CA GLN A 4 18.99 -4.39 10.33
C GLN A 4 18.22 -4.28 9.01
N VAL A 5 16.95 -4.70 9.02
CA VAL A 5 16.06 -4.55 7.86
C VAL A 5 15.12 -3.37 8.09
N ILE A 6 15.06 -2.47 7.10
CA ILE A 6 14.07 -1.38 7.04
C ILE A 6 13.05 -1.71 5.95
N LEU A 7 11.76 -1.77 6.33
CA LEU A 7 10.66 -1.81 5.37
C LEU A 7 10.16 -0.39 5.12
N HIS A 8 10.26 0.08 3.88
CA HIS A 8 9.61 1.32 3.45
C HIS A 8 8.26 1.00 2.83
N CYS A 9 7.20 1.53 3.40
CA CYS A 9 5.87 1.52 2.81
C CYS A 9 5.62 2.88 2.16
N VAL A 10 5.26 2.89 0.87
CA VAL A 10 5.02 4.09 0.08
C VAL A 10 3.61 4.10 -0.47
N ARG A 11 2.85 5.17 -0.24
CA ARG A 11 1.58 5.38 -0.95
C ARG A 11 1.87 5.89 -2.36
N HIS A 12 1.14 5.39 -3.35
CA HIS A 12 1.22 5.87 -4.73
C HIS A 12 1.06 7.41 -4.85
N GLY A 13 1.64 8.01 -5.89
CA GLY A 13 1.45 9.42 -6.26
C GLY A 13 0.01 9.73 -6.67
N GLN A 14 -0.34 11.00 -6.81
CA GLN A 14 -1.71 11.38 -7.19
C GLN A 14 -2.13 10.68 -8.50
N GLY A 15 -3.20 9.89 -8.43
CA GLY A 15 -3.86 9.32 -9.60
C GLY A 15 -5.09 10.12 -10.00
N TYR A 16 -5.62 9.89 -11.20
CA TYR A 16 -6.84 10.59 -11.65
C TYR A 16 -8.04 10.39 -10.70
N HIS A 17 -8.16 9.24 -10.03
CA HIS A 17 -9.18 9.03 -8.99
C HIS A 17 -9.05 9.96 -7.76
N ASN A 18 -7.88 10.56 -7.54
CA ASN A 18 -7.69 11.50 -6.42
C ASN A 18 -8.16 12.93 -6.75
N LEU A 19 -8.61 13.20 -7.99
CA LEU A 19 -9.08 14.53 -8.39
C LEU A 19 -10.49 14.85 -7.89
N GLY A 20 -11.28 13.83 -7.53
CA GLY A 20 -12.65 14.01 -7.06
C GLY A 20 -13.44 12.69 -7.05
N ALA A 21 -14.57 12.69 -6.35
CA ALA A 21 -15.44 11.52 -6.20
C ALA A 21 -16.03 11.02 -7.54
N GLU A 22 -16.20 11.93 -8.51
CA GLU A 22 -16.62 11.63 -9.87
C GLU A 22 -15.67 10.68 -10.60
N PHE A 23 -14.41 10.60 -10.15
CA PHE A 23 -13.37 9.76 -10.76
C PHE A 23 -13.17 8.42 -10.05
N PHE A 24 -13.92 8.11 -8.97
CA PHE A 24 -13.79 6.85 -8.24
C PHE A 24 -14.07 5.63 -9.12
N ASN A 25 -14.92 5.76 -10.14
CA ASN A 25 -15.24 4.66 -11.05
C ASN A 25 -14.36 4.60 -12.30
N LEU A 26 -13.35 5.48 -12.44
CA LEU A 26 -12.33 5.30 -13.48
C LEU A 26 -11.57 4.01 -13.20
N ARG A 27 -11.62 3.06 -14.14
CA ARG A 27 -11.00 1.74 -13.92
C ARG A 27 -9.48 1.80 -13.97
N ASP A 28 -8.84 1.38 -12.88
CA ASP A 28 -7.37 1.30 -12.71
C ASP A 28 -6.61 2.52 -13.29
N PRO A 29 -6.86 3.73 -12.76
CA PRO A 29 -6.42 4.97 -13.38
C PRO A 29 -4.90 5.17 -13.23
N ALA A 30 -4.32 5.82 -14.23
CA ALA A 30 -2.93 6.26 -14.23
C ALA A 30 -2.67 7.38 -13.19
N LEU A 31 -1.38 7.68 -13.01
CA LEU A 31 -0.94 8.90 -12.32
C LEU A 31 -1.32 10.14 -13.13
N THR A 32 -1.51 11.26 -12.43
CA THR A 32 -1.56 12.59 -13.04
C THR A 32 -0.13 13.12 -13.21
N ALA A 33 0.04 14.20 -13.99
CA ALA A 33 1.34 14.89 -14.07
C ALA A 33 1.84 15.35 -12.68
N LEU A 34 0.93 15.83 -11.82
CA LEU A 34 1.26 16.16 -10.42
C LEU A 34 1.69 14.91 -9.64
N GLY A 35 1.08 13.74 -9.89
CA GLY A 35 1.51 12.48 -9.31
C GLY A 35 2.94 12.10 -9.69
N GLU A 36 3.32 12.33 -10.95
CA GLU A 36 4.71 12.11 -11.41
C GLU A 36 5.69 13.09 -10.77
N GLU A 37 5.33 14.36 -10.64
CA GLU A 37 6.12 15.37 -9.92
C GLU A 37 6.32 14.98 -8.44
N GLN A 38 5.26 14.48 -7.79
CA GLN A 38 5.34 13.95 -6.43
C GLN A 38 6.30 12.76 -6.33
N CYS A 39 6.30 11.85 -7.31
CA CYS A 39 7.26 10.74 -7.37
C CYS A 39 8.70 11.24 -7.51
N ALA A 40 8.95 12.20 -8.40
CA ALA A 40 10.27 12.79 -8.59
C ALA A 40 10.78 13.47 -7.31
N LYS A 41 9.90 14.21 -6.62
CA LYS A 41 10.21 14.84 -5.34
C LYS A 41 10.50 13.81 -4.24
N LEU A 42 9.70 12.76 -4.11
CA LEU A 42 9.94 11.70 -3.13
C LEU A 42 11.30 11.02 -3.36
N ARG A 43 11.62 10.72 -4.62
CA ARG A 43 12.94 10.18 -4.99
C ARG A 43 14.06 11.11 -4.57
N GLN A 44 13.96 12.40 -4.90
CA GLN A 44 14.99 13.38 -4.55
C GLN A 44 15.16 13.56 -3.03
N ASP A 45 14.05 13.63 -2.29
CA ASP A 45 14.08 14.00 -0.87
C ASP A 45 14.44 12.82 0.04
N GLN A 46 14.01 11.59 -0.29
CA GLN A 46 14.09 10.44 0.63
C GLN A 46 14.76 9.20 0.04
N PHE A 47 14.81 9.06 -1.28
CA PHE A 47 15.37 7.89 -1.96
C PHE A 47 16.40 8.27 -3.02
N GLN A 48 17.22 9.29 -2.72
CA GLN A 48 18.30 9.72 -3.60
C GLN A 48 19.38 8.65 -3.68
N ASP A 49 19.74 8.09 -2.52
CA ASP A 49 20.58 6.90 -2.41
C ASP A 49 19.68 5.67 -2.28
N GLN A 50 19.82 4.74 -3.23
CA GLN A 50 19.08 3.49 -3.27
C GLN A 50 20.00 2.26 -3.16
N SER A 51 21.28 2.46 -2.86
CA SER A 51 22.30 1.38 -2.80
C SER A 51 21.99 0.29 -1.76
N LYS A 52 21.21 0.64 -0.73
CA LYS A 52 20.74 -0.30 0.30
C LYS A 52 19.44 -1.02 -0.06
N ILE A 53 18.75 -0.63 -1.13
CA ILE A 53 17.49 -1.25 -1.54
C ILE A 53 17.80 -2.58 -2.22
N ARG A 54 17.33 -3.68 -1.62
CA ARG A 54 17.58 -5.04 -2.11
C ARG A 54 16.33 -5.72 -2.65
N PHE A 55 15.17 -5.09 -2.49
CA PHE A 55 13.90 -5.59 -2.99
C PHE A 55 12.86 -4.48 -3.08
N VAL A 56 12.13 -4.45 -4.20
CA VAL A 56 11.01 -3.55 -4.43
C VAL A 56 9.79 -4.39 -4.81
N ALA A 57 8.68 -4.17 -4.13
CA ALA A 57 7.38 -4.72 -4.48
C ALA A 57 6.33 -3.62 -4.63
N SER A 58 5.27 -3.91 -5.37
CA SER A 58 4.10 -3.03 -5.45
C SER A 58 2.80 -3.80 -5.53
N SER A 59 1.69 -3.11 -5.28
CA SER A 59 0.39 -3.53 -5.81
C SER A 59 0.44 -3.62 -7.35
N PRO A 60 -0.36 -4.48 -8.01
CA PRO A 60 -0.42 -4.52 -9.47
C PRO A 60 -1.24 -3.39 -10.12
N LEU A 61 -1.98 -2.58 -9.36
CA LEU A 61 -2.66 -1.39 -9.88
C LEU A 61 -1.67 -0.42 -10.54
N ILE A 62 -2.04 0.12 -11.71
CA ILE A 62 -1.13 0.86 -12.62
C ILE A 62 -0.45 2.02 -11.93
N ARG A 63 -1.21 2.80 -11.14
CA ARG A 63 -0.65 3.94 -10.38
C ARG A 63 0.43 3.54 -9.37
N ALA A 64 0.35 2.35 -8.79
CA ALA A 64 1.33 1.86 -7.82
C ALA A 64 2.59 1.37 -8.53
N ILE A 65 2.44 0.61 -9.63
CA ILE A 65 3.56 0.19 -10.49
C ILE A 65 4.29 1.42 -11.03
N HIS A 66 3.56 2.39 -11.58
CA HIS A 66 4.15 3.60 -12.15
C HIS A 66 4.90 4.41 -11.07
N THR A 67 4.30 4.57 -9.87
CA THR A 67 4.98 5.20 -8.75
C THR A 67 6.28 4.49 -8.40
N ALA A 68 6.26 3.14 -8.31
CA ALA A 68 7.46 2.36 -8.00
C ALA A 68 8.55 2.55 -9.06
N CYS A 69 8.19 2.52 -10.34
CA CYS A 69 9.12 2.72 -11.46
C CYS A 69 9.75 4.12 -11.45
N LEU A 70 9.00 5.16 -11.11
CA LEU A 70 9.52 6.53 -11.04
C LEU A 70 10.42 6.75 -9.81
N VAL A 71 9.95 6.34 -8.62
CA VAL A 71 10.66 6.59 -7.36
C VAL A 71 11.92 5.73 -7.27
N PHE A 72 11.85 4.46 -7.70
CA PHE A 72 12.93 3.49 -7.53
C PHE A 72 13.67 3.16 -8.83
N GLN A 73 13.59 4.03 -9.83
CA GLN A 73 14.24 3.84 -11.14
C GLN A 73 15.70 3.36 -11.01
N PRO A 74 16.60 3.99 -10.21
CA PRO A 74 17.99 3.53 -10.11
C PRO A 74 18.13 2.07 -9.64
N THR A 75 17.28 1.64 -8.70
CA THR A 75 17.27 0.24 -8.24
C THR A 75 16.79 -0.70 -9.35
N LEU A 76 15.73 -0.29 -10.05
CA LEU A 76 15.05 -1.09 -11.05
C LEU A 76 15.79 -1.18 -12.40
N GLU A 77 16.88 -0.43 -12.59
CA GLU A 77 17.82 -0.66 -13.70
C GLU A 77 18.52 -2.03 -13.62
N THR A 78 18.60 -2.62 -12.43
CA THR A 78 19.28 -3.90 -12.20
C THR A 78 18.40 -4.95 -11.50
N GLN A 79 17.21 -4.55 -11.03
CA GLN A 79 16.27 -5.40 -10.30
C GLN A 79 14.90 -5.40 -10.97
N THR A 80 14.11 -6.43 -10.68
CA THR A 80 12.72 -6.52 -11.13
C THR A 80 11.78 -6.21 -9.96
N LEU A 81 10.78 -5.37 -10.22
CA LEU A 81 9.70 -5.04 -9.29
C LEU A 81 8.73 -6.22 -9.18
N LEU A 82 8.48 -6.77 -7.99
CA LEU A 82 7.47 -7.82 -7.83
C LEU A 82 6.07 -7.22 -7.59
N ALA A 83 5.09 -7.60 -8.42
CA ALA A 83 3.69 -7.23 -8.20
C ALA A 83 2.98 -8.24 -7.29
N ILE A 84 2.47 -7.78 -6.13
CA ILE A 84 1.79 -8.60 -5.12
C ILE A 84 0.29 -8.26 -5.12
N PRO A 85 -0.60 -9.13 -5.64
CA PRO A 85 -2.02 -8.81 -5.82
C PRO A 85 -2.75 -8.51 -4.52
N GLU A 86 -2.34 -9.09 -3.40
CA GLU A 86 -2.93 -8.83 -2.08
C GLU A 86 -2.71 -7.39 -1.60
N ALA A 87 -1.71 -6.68 -2.13
CA ALA A 87 -1.38 -5.30 -1.77
C ALA A 87 -2.29 -4.23 -2.43
N GLN A 88 -3.31 -4.65 -3.18
CA GLN A 88 -4.27 -3.76 -3.83
C GLN A 88 -5.12 -2.95 -2.82
N GLU A 89 -5.62 -1.79 -3.27
CA GLU A 89 -6.53 -0.95 -2.48
C GLU A 89 -7.81 -1.71 -2.14
N ILE A 90 -8.49 -1.30 -1.05
CA ILE A 90 -9.51 -2.13 -0.43
C ILE A 90 -10.88 -2.07 -1.11
N TYR A 91 -11.30 -0.94 -1.68
CA TYR A 91 -12.70 -0.79 -2.12
C TYR A 91 -13.02 -1.59 -3.40
N ASP A 92 -14.32 -1.71 -3.69
CA ASP A 92 -14.88 -2.30 -4.92
C ASP A 92 -15.12 -1.24 -6.02
N TYR A 93 -14.60 -0.02 -5.86
CA TYR A 93 -14.68 1.03 -6.88
C TYR A 93 -13.89 0.66 -8.13
N GLY A 94 -14.26 1.28 -9.27
CA GLY A 94 -13.51 1.11 -10.51
C GLY A 94 -12.03 1.43 -10.34
N SER A 95 -11.70 2.49 -9.58
CA SER A 95 -10.32 2.88 -9.33
C SER A 95 -9.51 1.83 -8.59
N ASP A 96 -10.16 1.01 -7.79
CA ASP A 96 -9.52 0.00 -6.95
C ASP A 96 -9.66 -1.41 -7.54
N THR A 97 -10.30 -1.50 -8.71
CA THR A 97 -10.46 -2.71 -9.50
C THR A 97 -9.46 -2.72 -10.65
N GLY A 98 -8.46 -3.60 -10.55
CA GLY A 98 -7.38 -3.67 -11.52
C GLY A 98 -7.77 -4.19 -12.91
N LYS A 99 -6.81 -4.12 -13.83
CA LYS A 99 -6.89 -4.72 -15.17
C LYS A 99 -6.43 -6.18 -15.16
N ASP A 100 -6.77 -6.90 -16.22
CA ASP A 100 -6.39 -8.31 -16.33
C ASP A 100 -4.88 -8.46 -16.54
N PRO A 101 -4.29 -9.63 -16.20
CA PRO A 101 -2.83 -9.81 -16.24
C PRO A 101 -2.20 -9.52 -17.61
N GLU A 102 -2.88 -9.88 -18.71
CA GLU A 102 -2.43 -9.61 -20.08
C GLU A 102 -2.30 -8.11 -20.34
N PHE A 103 -3.30 -7.32 -19.94
CA PHE A 103 -3.26 -5.86 -20.07
C PHE A 103 -2.12 -5.25 -19.26
N LEU A 104 -1.89 -5.73 -18.04
CA LEU A 104 -0.78 -5.26 -17.19
C LEU A 104 0.58 -5.57 -17.83
N LYS A 105 0.73 -6.76 -18.42
CA LYS A 105 1.93 -7.15 -19.14
C LYS A 105 2.17 -6.27 -20.37
N GLU A 106 1.16 -6.07 -21.22
CA GLU A 106 1.25 -5.19 -22.38
C GLU A 106 1.61 -3.75 -21.98
N THR A 107 1.02 -3.27 -20.88
CA THR A 107 1.33 -1.94 -20.33
C THR A 107 2.78 -1.87 -19.87
N ALA A 108 3.26 -2.85 -19.10
CA ALA A 108 4.64 -2.90 -18.65
C ALA A 108 5.63 -2.95 -19.82
N ASP A 109 5.37 -3.80 -20.83
CA ASP A 109 6.18 -3.92 -22.04
C ASP A 109 6.24 -2.59 -22.83
N LYS A 110 5.09 -1.92 -23.00
CA LYS A 110 4.99 -0.63 -23.69
C LYS A 110 5.80 0.47 -22.98
N HIS A 111 5.80 0.48 -21.66
CA HIS A 111 6.52 1.49 -20.86
C HIS A 111 7.96 1.08 -20.52
N GLY A 112 8.38 -0.15 -20.85
CA GLY A 112 9.68 -0.70 -20.46
C GLY A 112 9.81 -0.88 -18.94
N TRP A 113 8.71 -1.11 -18.23
CA TRP A 113 8.74 -1.31 -16.78
C TRP A 113 9.22 -2.72 -16.43
N PRO A 114 10.29 -2.88 -15.61
CA PRO A 114 10.81 -4.19 -15.24
C PRO A 114 9.96 -4.79 -14.10
N VAL A 115 8.76 -5.28 -14.44
CA VAL A 115 7.80 -5.82 -13.47
C VAL A 115 7.63 -7.32 -13.62
N ASP A 116 7.79 -8.04 -12.52
CA ASP A 116 7.42 -9.44 -12.39
C ASP A 116 5.94 -9.54 -11.99
N LEU A 117 5.13 -10.04 -12.93
CA LEU A 117 3.70 -10.29 -12.76
C LEU A 117 3.38 -11.76 -12.44
N SER A 118 4.38 -12.58 -12.06
CA SER A 118 4.24 -14.02 -11.83
C SER A 118 3.18 -14.40 -10.80
N LEU A 119 2.88 -13.52 -9.84
CA LEU A 119 1.84 -13.71 -8.83
C LEU A 119 0.46 -13.19 -9.26
N VAL A 120 0.38 -12.45 -10.36
CA VAL A 120 -0.84 -11.77 -10.81
C VAL A 120 -1.62 -12.71 -11.73
N GLY A 121 -2.37 -13.63 -11.12
CA GLY A 121 -3.20 -14.61 -11.84
C GLY A 121 -4.56 -14.07 -12.30
N PRO A 122 -5.27 -14.78 -13.20
CA PRO A 122 -6.65 -14.45 -13.56
C PRO A 122 -7.55 -14.32 -12.32
N GLY A 123 -8.40 -13.28 -12.29
CA GLY A 123 -9.33 -13.03 -11.18
C GLY A 123 -8.73 -12.31 -9.96
N TRP A 124 -7.45 -11.92 -9.99
CA TRP A 124 -6.84 -11.12 -8.91
C TRP A 124 -7.57 -9.79 -8.64
N ASN A 125 -8.26 -9.26 -9.65
CA ASN A 125 -9.03 -8.03 -9.65
C ASN A 125 -10.53 -8.26 -9.34
N ASN A 126 -10.96 -9.49 -9.01
CA ASN A 126 -12.34 -9.75 -8.61
C ASN A 126 -12.58 -9.29 -7.17
N LYS A 127 -13.50 -8.34 -6.99
CA LYS A 127 -13.86 -7.69 -5.71
C LYS A 127 -15.14 -8.23 -5.06
N ASP A 128 -15.56 -9.45 -5.41
CA ASP A 128 -16.71 -10.12 -4.78
C ASP A 128 -16.67 -10.01 -3.25
N LEU A 129 -17.81 -9.68 -2.63
CA LEU A 129 -17.90 -9.39 -1.19
C LEU A 129 -17.56 -10.61 -0.31
N ASP A 130 -17.75 -11.82 -0.81
CA ASP A 130 -17.39 -13.07 -0.14
C ASP A 130 -16.03 -13.63 -0.58
N GLY A 131 -15.35 -12.92 -1.50
CA GLY A 131 -14.07 -13.33 -2.06
C GLY A 131 -12.85 -12.87 -1.26
N PRO A 132 -11.64 -13.36 -1.59
CA PRO A 132 -10.41 -13.01 -0.90
C PRO A 132 -10.00 -11.54 -1.08
N ASN A 133 -10.43 -10.89 -2.17
CA ASN A 133 -10.18 -9.47 -2.41
C ASN A 133 -11.38 -8.58 -2.06
N SER A 134 -12.33 -9.13 -1.29
CA SER A 134 -13.47 -8.39 -0.76
C SER A 134 -13.02 -7.10 -0.07
N PRO A 135 -13.82 -6.02 -0.20
CA PRO A 135 -13.58 -4.78 0.54
C PRO A 135 -13.85 -4.90 2.03
N VAL A 136 -14.47 -5.99 2.51
CA VAL A 136 -14.83 -6.15 3.92
C VAL A 136 -13.58 -6.34 4.78
N SER A 137 -13.52 -5.66 5.93
CA SER A 137 -12.34 -5.57 6.81
C SER A 137 -11.61 -6.89 7.10
N PRO A 138 -12.27 -8.04 7.39
CA PRO A 138 -11.57 -9.30 7.61
C PRO A 138 -10.77 -9.78 6.40
N ALA A 139 -11.30 -9.60 5.18
CA ALA A 139 -10.58 -9.97 3.95
C ALA A 139 -9.38 -9.04 3.73
N CYS A 140 -9.55 -7.73 3.96
CA CYS A 140 -8.46 -6.75 3.93
C CYS A 140 -7.34 -7.08 4.94
N ALA A 141 -7.70 -7.45 6.17
CA ALA A 141 -6.75 -7.86 7.20
C ALA A 141 -6.02 -9.16 6.84
N ALA A 142 -6.72 -10.13 6.22
CA ALA A 142 -6.13 -11.38 5.75
C ALA A 142 -5.10 -11.12 4.62
N ARG A 143 -5.45 -10.31 3.62
CA ARG A 143 -4.53 -9.88 2.55
C ARG A 143 -3.32 -9.14 3.11
N ALA A 144 -3.52 -8.19 4.01
CA ALA A 144 -2.44 -7.47 4.68
C ALA A 144 -1.46 -8.41 5.41
N ARG A 145 -1.98 -9.46 6.06
CA ARG A 145 -1.14 -10.48 6.70
C ARG A 145 -0.33 -11.29 5.69
N ILE A 146 -0.90 -11.67 4.55
CA ILE A 146 -0.18 -12.36 3.47
C ILE A 146 0.99 -11.50 3.01
N VAL A 147 0.75 -10.23 2.69
CA VAL A 147 1.79 -9.28 2.25
C VAL A 147 2.90 -9.13 3.29
N ARG A 148 2.56 -8.93 4.57
CA ARG A 148 3.56 -8.83 5.64
C ARG A 148 4.44 -10.07 5.72
N ARG A 149 3.86 -11.27 5.63
CA ARG A 149 4.60 -12.53 5.68
C ARG A 149 5.57 -12.66 4.50
N MET A 150 5.11 -12.38 3.28
CA MET A 150 5.96 -12.41 2.09
C MET A 150 7.15 -11.43 2.22
N LEU A 151 6.88 -10.20 2.65
CA LEU A 151 7.93 -9.19 2.86
C LEU A 151 8.94 -9.63 3.93
N ARG A 152 8.47 -10.24 5.02
CA ARG A 152 9.34 -10.73 6.08
C ARG A 152 10.17 -11.93 5.67
N GLU A 153 9.60 -12.87 4.92
CA GLU A 153 10.33 -14.00 4.36
C GLU A 153 11.42 -13.51 3.40
N LYS A 154 11.11 -12.52 2.57
CA LYS A 154 12.10 -11.87 1.69
C LYS A 154 13.18 -11.12 2.46
N ALA A 155 12.81 -10.42 3.53
CA ALA A 155 13.74 -9.79 4.45
C ALA A 155 14.68 -10.81 5.11
N LYS A 156 14.15 -11.95 5.57
CA LYS A 156 14.95 -13.05 6.15
C LYS A 156 15.90 -13.63 5.11
N GLU A 157 15.44 -13.84 3.86
CA GLU A 157 16.26 -14.35 2.76
C GLU A 157 17.45 -13.43 2.46
N LEU A 158 17.17 -12.15 2.22
CA LEU A 158 18.18 -11.15 1.81
C LEU A 158 19.17 -10.78 2.91
N SER A 159 18.83 -11.02 4.17
CA SER A 159 19.69 -10.70 5.32
C SER A 159 20.61 -11.85 5.75
N LYS A 160 20.49 -13.07 5.19
CA LYS A 160 21.28 -14.24 5.61
C LYS A 160 22.79 -14.04 5.48
N ASP A 161 23.21 -13.42 4.38
CA ASP A 161 24.62 -13.38 3.98
C ASP A 161 25.24 -11.99 4.15
N THR A 162 24.59 -11.09 4.88
CA THR A 162 25.10 -9.74 5.14
C THR A 162 24.83 -9.29 6.56
N ASN A 163 25.76 -8.54 7.14
CA ASN A 163 25.57 -7.82 8.41
C ASN A 163 25.24 -6.33 8.18
N GLU A 164 25.11 -5.90 6.92
CA GLU A 164 24.78 -4.51 6.58
C GLU A 164 23.29 -4.23 6.73
N GLU A 165 22.94 -2.98 6.97
CA GLU A 165 21.55 -2.56 6.89
C GLU A 165 21.03 -2.70 5.46
N ILE A 166 19.90 -3.39 5.29
CA ILE A 166 19.22 -3.56 4.00
C ILE A 166 17.82 -2.98 4.04
N HIS A 167 17.38 -2.48 2.90
CA HIS A 167 16.10 -1.81 2.74
C HIS A 167 15.24 -2.61 1.77
N ILE A 168 13.97 -2.81 2.12
CA ILE A 168 12.96 -3.38 1.24
C ILE A 168 11.79 -2.40 1.11
N VAL A 169 11.11 -2.42 -0.03
CA VAL A 169 10.08 -1.44 -0.34
C VAL A 169 8.77 -2.13 -0.72
N LEU A 170 7.65 -1.58 -0.24
CA LEU A 170 6.32 -1.85 -0.77
C LEU A 170 5.65 -0.54 -1.21
N VAL A 171 5.26 -0.45 -2.48
CA VAL A 171 4.41 0.64 -3.01
C VAL A 171 2.96 0.19 -3.11
N ALA A 172 2.05 0.79 -2.34
CA ALA A 172 0.64 0.43 -2.31
C ALA A 172 -0.27 1.66 -2.10
N HIS A 173 -1.37 1.50 -1.37
CA HIS A 173 -2.49 2.45 -1.34
C HIS A 173 -2.87 2.88 0.07
N GLY A 174 -3.49 4.04 0.18
CA GLY A 174 -3.65 4.74 1.46
C GLY A 174 -4.46 3.93 2.46
N THR A 175 -5.60 3.37 2.05
CA THR A 175 -6.47 2.66 2.99
C THR A 175 -5.89 1.27 3.31
N PHE A 176 -5.38 0.56 2.30
CA PHE A 176 -4.66 -0.70 2.50
C PHE A 176 -3.48 -0.59 3.49
N MET A 177 -2.71 0.50 3.48
CA MET A 177 -1.57 0.68 4.40
C MET A 177 -1.97 0.66 5.88
N HIS A 178 -3.20 1.07 6.22
CA HIS A 178 -3.69 0.99 7.60
C HIS A 178 -3.83 -0.48 8.06
N TYR A 179 -4.38 -1.35 7.21
CA TYR A 179 -4.45 -2.80 7.50
C TYR A 179 -3.06 -3.45 7.51
N LEU A 180 -2.16 -3.03 6.61
CA LEU A 180 -0.79 -3.53 6.56
C LEU A 180 -0.01 -3.19 7.82
N THR A 181 -0.18 -2.00 8.37
CA THR A 181 0.66 -1.52 9.48
C THR A 181 -0.02 -1.59 10.85
N ASN A 182 -1.35 -1.80 10.88
CA ASN A 182 -2.19 -1.68 12.07
C ASN A 182 -2.01 -0.33 12.79
N GLU A 183 -1.86 0.72 12.00
CA GLU A 183 -1.62 2.08 12.45
C GLU A 183 -2.80 2.95 11.99
N TRP A 184 -3.65 3.36 12.92
CA TRP A 184 -4.91 4.06 12.65
C TRP A 184 -4.91 5.53 13.10
N GLU A 185 -3.80 6.04 13.65
CA GLU A 185 -3.67 7.43 14.08
C GLU A 185 -3.94 8.38 12.89
N ASN A 186 -4.93 9.26 13.05
CA ASN A 186 -5.33 10.26 12.05
C ASN A 186 -5.89 9.70 10.73
N SER A 187 -6.37 8.45 10.73
CA SER A 187 -6.96 7.75 9.57
C SER A 187 -8.12 8.49 8.89
N THR A 188 -8.72 9.47 9.56
CA THR A 188 -9.85 10.29 9.07
C THR A 188 -9.45 11.67 8.53
N ARG A 189 -8.14 12.00 8.45
CA ARG A 189 -7.70 13.32 7.94
C ARG A 189 -7.90 13.51 6.43
N GLY A 190 -7.85 12.45 5.66
CA GLY A 190 -8.18 12.43 4.24
C GLY A 190 -9.40 11.56 3.97
N CYS A 191 -9.76 11.43 2.69
CA CYS A 191 -10.78 10.49 2.25
C CYS A 191 -10.26 9.05 2.45
N GLY A 192 -10.70 8.41 3.54
CA GLY A 192 -10.39 7.01 3.84
C GLY A 192 -8.94 6.70 4.24
N THR A 193 -8.10 7.70 4.54
CA THR A 193 -6.69 7.46 4.90
C THR A 193 -5.97 8.67 5.52
N ALA A 194 -4.96 8.40 6.36
CA ALA A 194 -4.01 9.39 6.88
C ALA A 194 -2.78 9.62 5.98
N TRP A 195 -2.59 8.81 4.94
CA TRP A 195 -1.38 8.83 4.12
C TRP A 195 -1.52 9.89 3.03
N ARG A 196 -0.52 10.74 2.82
CA ARG A 196 -0.49 11.63 1.64
C ARG A 196 -0.01 10.88 0.40
N ASN A 197 -0.38 11.36 -0.79
CA ASN A 197 0.19 10.81 -2.02
C ASN A 197 1.73 10.95 -2.00
N CYS A 198 2.44 9.91 -2.43
CA CYS A 198 3.90 9.80 -2.31
C CYS A 198 4.44 10.01 -0.88
N GLU A 199 3.66 9.66 0.15
CA GLU A 199 4.19 9.55 1.50
C GLU A 199 4.91 8.21 1.67
N ALA A 200 6.13 8.27 2.22
CA ALA A 200 6.91 7.10 2.61
C ALA A 200 7.05 7.05 4.13
N ARG A 201 6.76 5.89 4.72
CA ARG A 201 6.99 5.60 6.14
C ARG A 201 7.88 4.37 6.27
N ALA A 202 8.76 4.40 7.27
CA ALA A 202 9.74 3.35 7.52
C ALA A 202 9.34 2.51 8.74
N TYR A 203 9.57 1.20 8.66
CA TYR A 203 9.15 0.24 9.67
C TYR A 203 10.23 -0.82 9.95
N HIS A 204 10.15 -1.38 11.15
CA HIS A 204 10.80 -2.64 11.52
C HIS A 204 9.75 -3.74 11.67
N PHE A 205 10.12 -4.99 11.40
CA PHE A 205 9.33 -6.14 11.86
C PHE A 205 9.42 -6.21 13.39
N LYS A 206 8.27 -6.38 14.05
CA LYS A 206 8.16 -6.44 15.51
C LYS A 206 8.88 -7.67 16.05
N ASP A 207 8.61 -8.80 15.42
CA ASP A 207 9.20 -10.09 15.72
C ASP A 207 9.34 -10.88 14.40
N TYR A 208 10.39 -11.68 14.29
CA TYR A 208 10.59 -12.54 13.15
C TYR A 208 9.88 -13.88 13.28
N GLU A 209 9.39 -14.22 14.47
CA GLU A 209 8.73 -15.48 14.78
C GLU A 209 7.20 -15.33 14.93
N ASP A 210 6.66 -14.10 14.99
CA ASP A 210 5.20 -13.91 15.10
C ASP A 210 4.48 -14.28 13.80
N ASP A 211 3.39 -15.03 13.88
CA ASP A 211 2.66 -15.49 12.68
C ASP A 211 1.93 -14.34 11.90
N GLY A 212 1.79 -13.17 12.54
CA GLY A 212 1.19 -11.98 11.94
C GLY A 212 2.15 -11.13 11.09
N ALA A 213 3.46 -11.33 11.25
CA ALA A 213 4.53 -10.54 10.65
C ALA A 213 4.40 -9.03 10.90
N TRP A 214 3.89 -8.65 12.08
CA TRP A 214 3.56 -7.26 12.39
C TRP A 214 4.76 -6.32 12.31
N VAL A 215 4.48 -5.07 11.97
CA VAL A 215 5.50 -4.03 11.77
C VAL A 215 5.26 -2.86 12.71
N VAL A 216 6.34 -2.16 13.05
CA VAL A 216 6.33 -1.00 13.96
C VAL A 216 7.05 0.14 13.25
N GLU A 217 6.39 1.30 13.14
CA GLU A 217 6.95 2.48 12.49
C GLU A 217 8.18 2.99 13.27
N THR A 218 9.25 3.38 12.56
CA THR A 218 10.45 3.91 13.22
C THR A 218 10.21 5.31 13.80
N ALA A 219 10.98 5.68 14.82
CA ALA A 219 10.89 6.99 15.45
C ALA A 219 11.18 8.13 14.47
N GLU A 220 12.15 7.94 13.57
CA GLU A 220 12.52 8.92 12.54
C GLU A 220 11.37 9.10 11.54
N SER A 221 10.69 8.02 11.15
CA SER A 221 9.52 8.08 10.27
C SER A 221 8.37 8.86 10.91
N ARG A 222 8.05 8.56 12.17
CA ARG A 222 7.01 9.28 12.93
C ARG A 222 7.32 10.77 13.04
N LYS A 223 8.57 11.11 13.37
CA LYS A 223 9.04 12.51 13.44
C LYS A 223 8.91 13.22 12.09
N ARG A 224 9.27 12.57 10.98
CA ARG A 224 9.13 13.16 9.62
C ARG A 224 7.69 13.53 9.28
N ARG A 225 6.70 12.78 9.76
CA ARG A 225 5.27 13.09 9.57
C ARG A 225 4.64 13.91 10.69
N GLY A 226 5.46 14.45 11.61
CA GLY A 226 5.02 15.37 12.66
C GLY A 226 4.30 14.69 13.83
N ILE A 227 4.57 13.41 14.09
CA ILE A 227 4.05 12.69 15.26
C ILE A 227 5.19 12.41 16.24
N GLU A 228 4.96 12.74 17.51
CA GLU A 228 5.87 12.48 18.61
C GLU A 228 5.46 11.23 19.39
N GLY A 229 6.43 10.65 20.11
CA GLY A 229 6.20 9.49 20.96
C GLY A 229 6.13 8.15 20.22
N PRO A 230 6.06 7.04 20.98
CA PRO A 230 5.95 5.71 20.41
C PRO A 230 4.62 5.53 19.66
N PRO A 231 4.49 4.51 18.81
CA PRO A 231 3.19 4.08 18.28
C PRO A 231 2.20 3.81 19.42
N ALA A 232 0.91 4.06 19.16
CA ALA A 232 -0.15 3.77 20.12
C ALA A 232 -0.15 2.28 20.53
N SER A 233 -0.63 2.00 21.76
CA SER A 233 -0.75 0.63 22.26
C SER A 233 -1.72 -0.20 21.41
N LEU A 234 -1.67 -1.53 21.54
CA LEU A 234 -2.58 -2.40 20.80
C LEU A 234 -4.05 -2.11 21.14
N GLU A 235 -4.35 -1.85 22.41
CA GLU A 235 -5.68 -1.47 22.89
C GLU A 235 -6.12 -0.17 22.23
N ARG A 236 -5.25 0.86 22.22
CA ARG A 236 -5.58 2.14 21.60
C ARG A 236 -5.71 2.03 20.07
N GLN A 237 -4.93 1.18 19.41
CA GLN A 237 -5.09 0.94 17.96
C GLN A 237 -6.44 0.28 17.63
N LYS A 238 -7.02 -0.53 18.53
CA LYS A 238 -8.38 -1.06 18.34
C LYS A 238 -9.44 0.03 18.43
N GLU A 239 -9.33 0.91 19.43
CA GLU A 239 -10.22 2.06 19.55
C GLU A 239 -10.11 2.99 18.34
N LEU A 240 -8.88 3.29 17.90
CA LEU A 240 -8.63 4.10 16.71
C LEU A 240 -9.15 3.43 15.42
N TYR A 241 -9.16 2.10 15.34
CA TYR A 241 -9.79 1.38 14.23
C TYR A 241 -11.31 1.60 14.21
N ASP A 242 -11.99 1.49 15.36
CA ASP A 242 -13.44 1.72 15.44
C ASP A 242 -13.77 3.19 15.09
N GLU A 243 -13.02 4.14 15.65
CA GLU A 243 -13.09 5.57 15.30
C GLU A 243 -12.86 5.80 13.79
N ALA A 244 -11.93 5.07 13.18
CA ALA A 244 -11.64 5.16 11.74
C ALA A 244 -12.81 4.67 10.90
N MET A 245 -13.41 3.53 11.25
CA MET A 245 -14.53 2.96 10.50
C MET A 245 -15.72 3.92 10.50
N ASP A 246 -16.08 4.45 11.66
CA ASP A 246 -17.18 5.41 11.76
C ASP A 246 -16.85 6.72 11.02
N GLY A 247 -15.63 7.25 11.19
CA GLY A 247 -15.20 8.47 10.51
C GLY A 247 -15.13 8.34 8.98
N TRP A 248 -14.79 7.16 8.44
CA TRP A 248 -14.84 6.93 6.99
C TRP A 248 -16.28 6.91 6.48
N VAL A 249 -17.22 6.34 7.23
CA VAL A 249 -18.66 6.39 6.89
C VAL A 249 -19.17 7.82 6.91
N GLU A 250 -18.78 8.65 7.88
CA GLU A 250 -19.11 10.08 7.93
C GLU A 250 -18.57 10.87 6.73
N GLN A 251 -17.48 10.41 6.11
CA GLN A 251 -16.94 10.94 4.86
C GLN A 251 -17.69 10.44 3.62
N GLY A 252 -18.73 9.63 3.76
CA GLY A 252 -19.51 9.05 2.67
C GLY A 252 -18.89 7.81 2.02
N LEU A 253 -17.94 7.15 2.70
CA LEU A 253 -17.40 5.85 2.28
C LEU A 253 -18.28 4.69 2.79
N PRO A 254 -18.24 3.51 2.13
CA PRO A 254 -19.02 2.37 2.56
C PRO A 254 -18.56 1.85 3.94
N ASP A 255 -19.50 1.32 4.72
CA ASP A 255 -19.19 0.63 5.97
C ASP A 255 -18.69 -0.80 5.69
N LEU A 256 -17.38 -0.98 5.81
CA LEU A 256 -16.68 -2.21 5.46
C LEU A 256 -16.60 -3.24 6.58
N ARG A 257 -17.30 -3.05 7.71
CA ARG A 257 -17.21 -3.97 8.86
C ARG A 257 -17.84 -5.33 8.58
N SER A 258 -18.84 -5.41 7.71
CA SER A 258 -19.53 -6.65 7.34
C SER A 258 -19.98 -6.65 5.87
N VAL A 259 -20.27 -7.83 5.33
CA VAL A 259 -20.90 -7.96 4.00
C VAL A 259 -22.24 -7.23 3.95
N ALA A 260 -23.05 -7.32 5.01
CA ALA A 260 -24.37 -6.68 5.07
C ALA A 260 -24.27 -5.15 4.99
N THR A 261 -23.36 -4.56 5.75
CA THR A 261 -23.14 -3.10 5.75
C THR A 261 -22.47 -2.63 4.45
N ALA A 262 -21.54 -3.39 3.89
CA ALA A 262 -20.92 -3.08 2.60
C ALA A 262 -21.91 -3.18 1.42
N SER A 263 -22.91 -4.06 1.52
CA SER A 263 -23.97 -4.24 0.53
C SER A 263 -25.08 -3.20 0.60
N ALA A 264 -25.26 -2.55 1.77
CA ALA A 264 -26.25 -1.51 1.99
C ALA A 264 -25.83 -0.20 1.30
N LYS A 265 -25.72 -0.21 -0.02
CA LYS A 265 -25.47 0.98 -0.84
C LYS A 265 -26.75 1.83 -0.80
N GLU A 266 -26.87 2.76 0.15
CA GLU A 266 -27.88 3.82 0.04
C GLU A 266 -27.65 4.63 -1.26
N PRO A 267 -28.72 5.12 -1.91
CA PRO A 267 -28.58 5.94 -3.11
C PRO A 267 -27.78 7.18 -2.74
N ARG A 268 -26.58 7.27 -3.34
CA ARG A 268 -25.59 8.34 -3.14
C ARG A 268 -26.13 9.65 -3.70
N SER A 269 -27.13 10.23 -3.07
CA SER A 269 -27.51 11.61 -3.30
C SER A 269 -26.67 12.48 -2.37
N LYS A 270 -25.80 13.29 -2.97
CA LYS A 270 -24.90 14.28 -2.35
C LYS A 270 -23.50 13.78 -2.00
N MET A 271 -22.70 13.57 -3.04
CA MET A 271 -21.37 14.17 -3.12
C MET A 271 -21.35 15.11 -4.30
#